data_AF-A0A945ZKR4-F1
#
_entry.id   AF-A0A945ZKR4-F1
#
_cell.length_a   1.000
_cell.length_b   1.000
_cell.length_c   1.000
_cell.angle_alpha   90.00
_cell.angle_beta   90.00
_cell.angle_gamma   90.00
#
_symmetry.space_group_name_H-M   'P 1'
#
loop_
_entity.id
_entity.type
_entity.pdbx_description
1 polymer ?
#
loop_
_entity_poly.entity_id
_entity_poly.type
_entity_poly.pdbx_seq_one_letter_code
_entity_poly.pdbx_strand_id
1 'polypeptide(L)'
;MKKILFLITIYSMLIASDIYQKELPIGLTAEEQSRIHEINQMGRSTDPPPLPIRNIAEYERMSGILIRYPFGISTDLIREMAEDVIVYCLVSSGQQSSAQSTMVSGNVNMENVEFVLGNTDSYWTRDYGPWWVVDGNRDVSVVDFTYNRPRPNDNDAPTKMSTLLGTPYFASDVIHAGGNYMTDGMGISASTLLVVEENPDLSEEQIETLFQSYYGIDSYHLLDDPTDTYIDHIDTWAKYLSPGKVMIREVPESHAQYDEIEASVTYFETSMNVWGEPWEIARIWTPNNEPYTNSLILNEKVLVPVTNSQWDDEAIASYQEAMPGYEILSFTGSWESTDALHCRIKGIPDLEMIQIFHNPMDDSTESETQGYLIEAEIDALSESGLVEDSVKTFWKGENDDTWSILPMFGNDVPEDLDYRFTYIPPLSSTTTIQYYIEAQDQTGKIEKCPIGGYYEFLALPTDACNEWILGDLDHDLNLDITDVLLLVDYILFDDSPGLCAESVADVSEDGNHGFIDIYMLINEIMNPSTNQ
;
A
#
# COMPACT_ATOMS: atom_id res chain seq x y z
N MET A 1 77.74 25.31 35.68
CA MET A 1 76.94 24.71 34.59
C MET A 1 76.26 23.44 35.09
N LYS A 2 74.95 23.50 35.34
CA LYS A 2 73.98 22.39 35.25
C LYS A 2 72.61 23.02 35.53
N LYS A 3 71.86 23.29 34.47
CA LYS A 3 70.48 23.80 34.53
C LYS A 3 69.57 22.63 34.90
N ILE A 4 68.76 22.82 35.95
CA ILE A 4 67.65 21.95 36.32
C ILE A 4 66.46 22.40 35.46
N LEU A 5 65.95 21.51 34.61
CA LEU A 5 64.77 21.75 33.78
C LEU A 5 63.57 21.15 34.53
N PHE A 6 62.66 22.02 34.97
CA PHE A 6 61.39 21.66 35.57
C PHE A 6 60.39 21.47 34.42
N LEU A 7 59.94 20.24 34.17
CA LEU A 7 58.82 19.98 33.26
C LEU A 7 57.52 20.09 34.06
N ILE A 8 56.73 21.12 33.76
CA ILE A 8 55.36 21.28 34.26
C ILE A 8 54.46 20.62 33.21
N THR A 9 53.91 19.46 33.54
CA THR A 9 52.88 18.80 32.74
C THR A 9 51.53 19.36 33.19
N ILE A 10 50.93 20.23 32.38
CA ILE A 10 49.57 20.72 32.59
C ILE A 10 48.62 19.62 32.14
N TYR A 11 47.97 18.96 33.10
CA TYR A 11 46.83 18.08 32.86
C TYR A 11 45.60 18.96 32.65
N SER A 12 45.27 19.27 31.39
CA SER A 12 43.95 19.80 31.04
C SER A 12 42.97 18.63 31.06
N MET A 13 42.21 18.49 32.15
CA MET A 13 40.98 17.71 32.15
C MET A 13 39.99 18.38 31.19
N LEU A 14 39.94 17.90 29.95
CA LEU A 14 38.76 18.03 29.11
C LEU A 14 37.68 17.16 29.74
N ILE A 15 36.80 17.77 30.53
CA ILE A 15 35.49 17.19 30.80
C ILE A 15 34.72 17.36 29.50
N ALA A 16 34.81 16.36 28.62
CA ALA A 16 33.76 16.14 27.64
C ALA A 16 32.55 15.67 28.44
N SER A 17 31.64 16.60 28.74
CA SER A 17 30.29 16.21 29.08
C SER A 17 29.68 15.63 27.81
N ASP A 18 29.71 14.31 27.67
CA ASP A 18 28.74 13.61 26.85
C ASP A 18 27.36 13.90 27.49
N ILE A 19 26.79 15.05 27.13
CA ILE A 19 25.37 15.29 27.33
C ILE A 19 24.71 14.37 26.31
N TYR A 20 24.52 13.11 26.68
CA TYR A 20 23.41 12.33 26.15
C TYR A 20 22.17 13.10 26.56
N GLN A 21 21.74 14.02 25.70
CA GLN A 21 20.42 14.60 25.79
C GLN A 21 19.49 13.41 25.60
N LYS A 22 18.80 13.03 26.68
CA LYS A 22 17.79 11.97 26.63
C LYS A 22 16.85 12.35 25.50
N GLU A 23 16.62 11.41 24.57
CA GLU A 23 15.64 11.63 23.51
C GLU A 23 14.32 12.06 24.13
N LEU A 24 13.60 12.95 23.44
CA LEU A 24 12.25 13.31 23.85
C LEU A 24 11.36 12.04 23.86
N PRO A 25 10.19 12.06 24.50
CA PRO A 25 9.10 11.10 24.25
C PRO A 25 8.22 11.55 23.08
N ILE A 26 7.44 10.65 22.46
CA ILE A 26 6.57 11.02 21.33
C ILE A 26 5.53 12.06 21.75
N GLY A 27 4.98 11.89 22.97
CA GLY A 27 4.15 12.87 23.64
C GLY A 27 4.89 14.12 24.10
N LEU A 28 4.13 15.08 24.62
CA LEU A 28 4.68 16.30 25.20
C LEU A 28 5.30 16.03 26.57
N THR A 29 6.56 16.43 26.76
CA THR A 29 7.15 16.58 28.09
C THR A 29 6.48 17.72 28.87
N ALA A 30 6.66 17.74 30.20
CA ALA A 30 6.18 18.84 31.04
C ALA A 30 6.77 20.21 30.65
N GLU A 31 7.98 20.23 30.08
CA GLU A 31 8.59 21.45 29.55
C GLU A 31 7.89 21.88 28.25
N GLU A 32 7.70 20.95 27.30
CA GLU A 32 7.01 21.22 26.04
C GLU A 32 5.56 21.67 26.24
N GLN A 33 4.86 21.16 27.25
CA GLN A 33 3.52 21.65 27.62
C GLN A 33 3.50 23.16 27.91
N SER A 34 4.56 23.71 28.51
CA SER A 34 4.68 25.16 28.73
C SER A 34 4.97 25.96 27.45
N ARG A 35 5.39 25.27 26.39
CA ARG A 35 5.78 25.81 25.08
C ARG A 35 4.79 25.52 23.97
N ILE A 36 3.61 24.94 24.24
CA ILE A 36 2.59 24.64 23.21
C ILE A 36 2.27 25.88 22.36
N HIS A 37 2.30 27.08 22.96
CA HIS A 37 2.12 28.36 22.26
C HIS A 37 3.15 28.65 21.15
N GLU A 38 4.28 27.93 21.11
CA GLU A 38 5.28 28.01 20.05
C GLU A 38 4.79 27.34 18.76
N ILE A 39 3.89 26.33 18.84
CA ILE A 39 3.35 25.63 17.66
C ILE A 39 2.69 26.62 16.70
N ASN A 40 1.87 27.52 17.22
CA ASN A 40 1.19 28.57 16.45
C ASN A 40 2.14 29.57 15.78
N GLN A 41 3.43 29.56 16.10
CA GLN A 41 4.46 30.41 15.51
C GLN A 41 5.29 29.69 14.44
N MET A 42 5.09 28.38 14.27
CA MET A 42 5.85 27.56 13.32
C MET A 42 5.19 27.46 11.94
N GLY A 43 3.97 27.99 11.77
CA GLY A 43 3.24 28.04 10.51
C GLY A 43 3.98 28.84 9.41
N ARG A 44 3.74 28.44 8.16
CA ARG A 44 4.43 28.93 6.96
C ARG A 44 3.61 28.72 5.68
N SER A 45 2.30 28.86 5.78
CA SER A 45 1.36 28.62 4.69
C SER A 45 1.76 29.30 3.37
N THR A 46 1.59 28.55 2.28
CA THR A 46 1.73 28.98 0.90
C THR A 46 0.36 29.01 0.21
N ASP A 47 0.31 29.31 -1.09
CA ASP A 47 -0.85 28.89 -1.90
C ASP A 47 -0.84 27.35 -2.04
N PRO A 48 -1.99 26.68 -2.24
CA PRO A 48 -2.05 25.24 -2.47
C PRO A 48 -1.35 24.82 -3.78
N PRO A 49 -1.03 23.52 -3.94
CA PRO A 49 -0.51 23.00 -5.21
C PRO A 49 -1.48 23.23 -6.39
N PRO A 50 -0.99 23.24 -7.64
CA PRO A 50 -1.84 23.23 -8.82
C PRO A 50 -2.78 22.02 -8.84
N LEU A 51 -4.00 22.20 -9.34
CA LEU A 51 -4.99 21.12 -9.51
C LEU A 51 -4.83 20.39 -10.87
N PRO A 52 -5.20 19.11 -10.99
CA PRO A 52 -5.69 18.22 -9.91
C PRO A 52 -4.56 17.82 -8.95
N ILE A 53 -4.93 17.48 -7.70
CA ILE A 53 -3.99 17.02 -6.67
C ILE A 53 -4.38 15.60 -6.29
N ARG A 54 -3.39 14.74 -6.07
CA ARG A 54 -3.59 13.38 -5.54
C ARG A 54 -2.58 13.10 -4.43
N ASN A 55 -3.04 12.81 -3.22
CA ASN A 55 -2.15 12.34 -2.15
C ASN A 55 -1.57 10.98 -2.53
N ILE A 56 -0.29 10.75 -2.27
CA ILE A 56 0.36 9.45 -2.48
C ILE A 56 0.19 8.58 -1.23
N ALA A 57 -0.28 7.34 -1.40
CA ALA A 57 -0.47 6.36 -0.34
C ALA A 57 0.83 5.64 0.04
N GLU A 58 0.84 4.98 1.20
CA GLU A 58 2.03 4.28 1.70
C GLU A 58 2.35 3.00 0.92
N TYR A 59 1.34 2.33 0.38
CA TYR A 59 1.49 1.12 -0.44
C TYR A 59 1.77 1.41 -1.92
N GLU A 60 2.10 2.67 -2.27
CA GLU A 60 2.63 3.03 -3.58
C GLU A 60 4.17 2.95 -3.60
N ARG A 61 4.77 3.10 -4.79
CA ARG A 61 6.20 2.91 -4.99
C ARG A 61 7.03 3.94 -4.24
N MET A 62 7.88 3.46 -3.33
CA MET A 62 8.85 4.25 -2.58
C MET A 62 10.25 4.09 -3.18
N SER A 63 10.94 5.22 -3.36
CA SER A 63 12.36 5.27 -3.77
C SER A 63 13.30 5.50 -2.58
N GLY A 64 12.75 5.92 -1.45
CA GLY A 64 13.51 6.18 -0.24
C GLY A 64 12.68 6.10 1.02
N ILE A 65 13.38 6.15 2.15
CA ILE A 65 12.81 6.30 3.48
C ILE A 65 13.59 7.35 4.27
N LEU A 66 12.88 8.09 5.11
CA LEU A 66 13.43 9.10 6.00
C LEU A 66 13.50 8.57 7.43
N ILE A 67 14.70 8.53 7.98
CA ILE A 67 14.98 8.21 9.38
C ILE A 67 15.83 9.33 10.01
N ARG A 68 15.99 9.29 11.33
CA ARG A 68 16.78 10.29 12.05
C ARG A 68 17.79 9.63 12.98
N TYR A 69 18.98 10.22 13.06
CA TYR A 69 20.01 9.91 14.05
C TYR A 69 20.06 10.99 15.15
N PRO A 70 20.19 10.63 16.46
CA PRO A 70 20.28 9.27 17.02
C PRO A 70 19.09 8.37 16.70
N PHE A 71 19.37 7.09 16.43
CA PHE A 71 18.37 6.16 15.92
C PHE A 71 17.35 5.77 16.99
N GLY A 72 16.07 5.87 16.62
CA GLY A 72 14.96 5.23 17.34
C GLY A 72 14.68 3.79 16.85
N ILE A 73 15.43 3.29 15.88
CA ILE A 73 15.22 1.96 15.27
C ILE A 73 16.51 1.15 15.26
N SER A 74 16.39 -0.18 15.10
CA SER A 74 17.55 -1.08 15.05
C SER A 74 18.31 -0.95 13.73
N THR A 75 19.60 -1.26 13.74
CA THR A 75 20.39 -1.31 12.50
C THR A 75 20.00 -2.47 11.60
N ASP A 76 19.37 -3.52 12.13
CA ASP A 76 18.83 -4.61 11.32
C ASP A 76 17.66 -4.14 10.45
N LEU A 77 16.78 -3.31 11.01
CA LEU A 77 15.70 -2.68 10.24
C LEU A 77 16.24 -1.71 9.19
N ILE A 78 17.23 -0.89 9.55
CA ILE A 78 17.88 0.02 8.58
C ILE A 78 18.56 -0.77 7.46
N ARG A 79 19.22 -1.88 7.79
CA ARG A 79 19.89 -2.76 6.83
C ARG A 79 18.88 -3.36 5.85
N GLU A 80 17.75 -3.86 6.34
CA GLU A 80 16.69 -4.41 5.49
C GLU A 80 16.18 -3.37 4.48
N MET A 81 15.81 -2.17 4.94
CA MET A 81 15.31 -1.12 4.05
C MET A 81 16.35 -0.67 3.02
N ALA A 82 17.63 -0.68 3.38
CA ALA A 82 18.73 -0.30 2.50
C ALA A 82 19.03 -1.33 1.39
N GLU A 83 18.36 -2.49 1.38
CA GLU A 83 18.45 -3.43 0.25
C GLU A 83 17.61 -2.94 -0.95
N ASP A 84 16.49 -2.25 -0.69
CA ASP A 84 15.51 -1.90 -1.73
C ASP A 84 15.49 -0.41 -2.07
N VAL A 85 15.73 0.48 -1.09
CA VAL A 85 15.53 1.93 -1.24
C VAL A 85 16.66 2.75 -0.61
N ILE A 86 16.73 4.04 -0.95
CA ILE A 86 17.68 4.98 -0.34
C ILE A 86 17.23 5.34 1.09
N VAL A 87 18.10 5.13 2.06
CA VAL A 87 17.93 5.57 3.44
C VAL A 87 18.43 7.00 3.60
N TYR A 88 17.51 7.95 3.65
CA TYR A 88 17.80 9.35 3.98
C TYR A 88 17.86 9.50 5.51
N CYS A 89 19.05 9.76 6.03
CA CYS A 89 19.30 9.88 7.47
C CYS A 89 19.49 11.34 7.87
N LEU A 90 18.47 11.92 8.52
CA LEU A 90 18.56 13.22 9.18
C LEU A 90 19.57 13.15 10.33
N VAL A 91 20.60 13.98 10.28
CA VAL A 91 21.67 13.96 11.28
C VAL A 91 22.31 15.33 11.45
N SER A 92 22.68 15.67 12.69
CA SER A 92 23.48 16.88 12.94
C SER A 92 24.91 16.70 12.40
N SER A 93 25.52 17.79 11.94
CA SER A 93 26.89 17.74 11.37
C SER A 93 27.92 17.16 12.33
N GLY A 94 27.76 17.36 13.64
CA GLY A 94 28.64 16.80 14.66
C GLY A 94 28.46 15.29 14.90
N GLN A 95 27.38 14.68 14.40
CA GLN A 95 27.02 13.29 14.65
C GLN A 95 27.07 12.39 13.42
N GLN A 96 27.25 12.95 12.22
CA GLN A 96 27.29 12.19 10.97
C GLN A 96 28.30 11.03 11.01
N SER A 97 29.52 11.26 11.51
CA SER A 97 30.53 10.19 11.59
C SER A 97 30.13 9.06 12.56
N SER A 98 29.37 9.37 13.61
CA SER A 98 28.84 8.38 14.55
C SER A 98 27.70 7.58 13.95
N ALA A 99 26.79 8.24 13.22
CA ALA A 99 25.73 7.58 12.47
C ALA A 99 26.30 6.60 11.45
N GLN A 100 27.26 7.06 10.63
CA GLN A 100 27.96 6.23 9.66
C GLN A 100 28.67 5.04 10.32
N SER A 101 29.40 5.25 11.41
CA SER A 101 30.10 4.17 12.11
C SER A 101 29.12 3.12 12.67
N THR A 102 27.96 3.55 13.14
CA THR A 102 26.90 2.68 13.66
C THR A 102 26.28 1.85 12.54
N MET A 103 25.91 2.47 11.42
CA MET A 103 25.35 1.78 10.25
C MET A 103 26.35 0.78 9.62
N VAL A 104 27.62 1.17 9.47
CA VAL A 104 28.69 0.28 9.00
C VAL A 104 28.85 -0.93 9.94
N SER A 105 28.80 -0.70 11.25
CA SER A 105 28.89 -1.80 12.23
C SER A 105 27.67 -2.73 12.17
N GLY A 106 26.50 -2.20 11.80
CA GLY A 106 25.28 -2.94 11.54
C GLY A 106 25.22 -3.61 10.16
N ASN A 107 26.27 -3.50 9.35
CA ASN A 107 26.33 -3.98 7.95
C ASN A 107 25.23 -3.41 7.04
N VAL A 108 24.82 -2.17 7.28
CA VAL A 108 23.91 -1.45 6.38
C VAL A 108 24.61 -1.22 5.04
N ASN A 109 23.88 -1.39 3.92
CA ASN A 109 24.39 -1.05 2.60
C ASN A 109 24.57 0.48 2.48
N MET A 110 25.79 0.95 2.71
CA MET A 110 26.10 2.38 2.70
C MET A 110 26.04 3.02 1.30
N GLU A 111 25.94 2.25 0.22
CA GLU A 111 25.68 2.79 -1.12
C GLU A 111 24.25 3.34 -1.23
N ASN A 112 23.32 2.81 -0.43
CA ASN A 112 21.93 3.22 -0.31
C ASN A 112 21.69 4.09 0.94
N VAL A 113 22.67 4.88 1.38
CA VAL A 113 22.51 5.80 2.52
C VAL A 113 22.92 7.21 2.13
N GLU A 114 22.01 8.16 2.33
CA GLU A 114 22.26 9.59 2.15
C GLU A 114 22.06 10.36 3.45
N PHE A 115 23.05 11.15 3.87
CA PHE A 115 22.95 11.95 5.09
C PHE A 115 22.37 13.33 4.81
N VAL A 116 21.26 13.63 5.47
CA VAL A 116 20.58 14.93 5.39
C VAL A 116 20.99 15.77 6.60
N LEU A 117 21.88 16.74 6.38
CA LEU A 117 22.45 17.53 7.47
C LEU A 117 21.46 18.57 8.00
N GLY A 118 21.14 18.48 9.28
CA GLY A 118 20.27 19.44 9.95
C GLY A 118 20.10 19.14 11.43
N ASN A 119 19.70 20.16 12.20
CA ASN A 119 19.22 19.93 13.55
C ASN A 119 17.85 19.24 13.47
N THR A 120 17.56 18.40 14.46
CA THR A 120 16.29 17.71 14.70
C THR A 120 16.12 17.58 16.21
N ASP A 121 14.90 17.68 16.69
CA ASP A 121 14.54 17.55 18.10
C ASP A 121 14.26 16.10 18.47
N SER A 122 13.76 15.28 17.53
CA SER A 122 13.37 13.89 17.79
C SER A 122 13.48 12.92 16.60
N TYR A 123 13.23 11.63 16.84
CA TYR A 123 13.32 10.58 15.81
C TYR A 123 11.99 10.21 15.13
N TRP A 124 10.84 10.79 15.50
CA TRP A 124 9.55 10.42 14.91
C TRP A 124 9.34 11.05 13.53
N THR A 125 10.16 10.65 12.56
CA THR A 125 10.11 11.19 11.19
C THR A 125 8.76 10.95 10.53
N ARG A 126 7.94 10.01 11.01
CA ARG A 126 6.54 9.87 10.59
C ARG A 126 5.73 11.10 10.90
N ASP A 127 5.88 11.63 12.11
CA ASP A 127 5.01 12.68 12.64
C ASP A 127 5.27 14.04 12.00
N TYR A 128 6.53 14.33 11.68
CA TYR A 128 6.96 15.63 11.15
C TYR A 128 7.53 15.57 9.73
N GLY A 129 7.64 14.37 9.14
CA GLY A 129 8.20 14.18 7.81
C GLY A 129 7.29 14.70 6.70
N PRO A 130 7.83 14.89 5.48
CA PRO A 130 7.09 15.45 4.36
C PRO A 130 5.91 14.55 3.97
N TRP A 131 4.72 15.13 3.74
CA TRP A 131 3.66 14.45 3.00
C TRP A 131 3.80 14.76 1.51
N TRP A 132 3.33 13.82 0.69
CA TRP A 132 3.61 13.79 -0.74
C TRP A 132 2.32 13.76 -1.54
N VAL A 133 2.27 14.61 -2.55
CA VAL A 133 1.17 14.64 -3.52
C VAL A 133 1.75 14.60 -4.93
N VAL A 134 0.95 14.14 -5.89
CA VAL A 134 1.12 14.51 -7.30
C VAL A 134 0.26 15.73 -7.56
N ASP A 135 0.88 16.80 -8.06
CA ASP A 135 0.16 18.04 -8.38
C ASP A 135 -0.27 18.12 -9.85
N GLY A 136 -0.98 19.20 -10.19
CA GLY A 136 -1.55 19.39 -11.53
C GLY A 136 -0.53 19.63 -12.65
N ASN A 137 0.74 19.84 -12.30
CA ASN A 137 1.84 19.84 -13.27
C ASN A 137 2.46 18.45 -13.43
N ARG A 138 1.93 17.43 -12.74
CA ARG A 138 2.43 16.05 -12.69
C ARG A 138 3.77 15.91 -11.96
N ASP A 139 4.13 16.90 -11.14
CA ASP A 139 5.29 16.82 -10.25
C ASP A 139 4.89 16.13 -8.94
N VAL A 140 5.79 15.29 -8.40
CA VAL A 140 5.70 14.85 -7.00
C VAL A 140 6.18 16.00 -6.11
N SER A 141 5.28 16.49 -5.28
CA SER A 141 5.42 17.71 -4.48
C SER A 141 5.31 17.43 -2.99
N VAL A 142 6.08 18.17 -2.19
CA VAL A 142 5.93 18.18 -0.73
C VAL A 142 4.79 19.11 -0.36
N VAL A 143 3.86 18.61 0.44
CA VAL A 143 2.84 19.43 1.11
C VAL A 143 3.03 19.30 2.61
N ASP A 144 3.49 20.38 3.22
CA ASP A 144 3.85 20.45 4.64
C ASP A 144 2.66 20.90 5.50
N PHE A 145 2.71 20.55 6.78
CA PHE A 145 1.78 20.97 7.82
C PHE A 145 2.57 21.49 9.03
N THR A 146 1.89 22.13 9.97
CA THR A 146 2.55 22.54 11.22
C THR A 146 2.59 21.37 12.19
N TYR A 147 3.79 20.92 12.59
CA TYR A 147 3.94 19.81 13.52
C TYR A 147 3.32 20.16 14.89
N ASN A 148 2.48 19.27 15.42
CA ASN A 148 1.76 19.41 16.69
C ASN A 148 2.61 19.27 17.97
N ARG A 149 3.93 19.44 17.87
CA ARG A 149 4.85 19.52 19.00
C ARG A 149 5.66 20.80 18.89
N PRO A 150 6.03 21.46 20.01
CA PRO A 150 6.89 22.65 19.98
C PRO A 150 8.35 22.23 19.71
N ARG A 151 8.58 21.64 18.55
CA ARG A 151 9.83 21.03 18.07
C ARG A 151 10.18 21.65 16.72
N PRO A 152 10.69 22.90 16.71
CA PRO A 152 10.87 23.65 15.48
C PRO A 152 11.90 23.03 14.53
N ASN A 153 12.90 22.30 15.03
CA ASN A 153 13.90 21.69 14.15
C ASN A 153 13.34 20.48 13.40
N ASP A 154 12.42 19.74 14.04
CA ASP A 154 11.65 18.65 13.42
C ASP A 154 10.65 19.21 12.41
N ASN A 155 9.94 20.27 12.79
CA ASN A 155 9.03 20.98 11.89
C ASN A 155 9.75 21.37 10.59
N ASP A 156 11.02 21.76 10.60
CA ASP A 156 11.77 22.13 9.38
C ASP A 156 12.20 20.94 8.48
N ALA A 157 11.92 19.69 8.85
CA ALA A 157 12.37 18.53 8.06
C ALA A 157 11.79 18.46 6.64
N PRO A 158 10.49 18.73 6.38
CA PRO A 158 9.92 18.65 5.04
C PRO A 158 10.59 19.61 4.05
N THR A 159 10.92 20.83 4.46
CA THR A 159 11.65 21.79 3.61
C THR A 159 13.07 21.32 3.30
N LYS A 160 13.76 20.65 4.24
CA LYS A 160 15.09 20.06 4.00
C LYS A 160 15.00 18.98 2.92
N MET A 161 13.98 18.13 2.99
CA MET A 161 13.76 17.05 2.02
C MET A 161 13.39 17.58 0.64
N SER A 162 12.45 18.53 0.55
CA SER A 162 12.10 19.17 -0.73
C SER A 162 13.32 19.84 -1.37
N THR A 163 14.15 20.55 -0.58
CA THR A 163 15.36 21.19 -1.10
C THR A 163 16.38 20.16 -1.61
N LEU A 164 16.53 19.03 -0.90
CA LEU A 164 17.46 17.97 -1.26
C LEU A 164 17.05 17.29 -2.57
N LEU A 165 15.76 16.95 -2.68
CA LEU A 165 15.19 16.19 -3.80
C LEU A 165 14.81 17.09 -4.99
N GLY A 166 14.77 18.40 -4.80
CA GLY A 166 14.40 19.36 -5.84
C GLY A 166 12.90 19.36 -6.16
N THR A 167 12.05 18.91 -5.24
CA THR A 167 10.59 18.87 -5.43
C THR A 167 9.95 20.21 -5.10
N PRO A 168 8.81 20.58 -5.72
CA PRO A 168 8.03 21.73 -5.28
C PRO A 168 7.61 21.58 -3.81
N TYR A 169 7.43 22.72 -3.15
CA TYR A 169 7.08 22.79 -1.73
C TYR A 169 5.88 23.70 -1.54
N PHE A 170 4.86 23.13 -0.91
CA PHE A 170 3.67 23.81 -0.45
C PHE A 170 3.52 23.57 1.04
N ALA A 171 2.82 24.45 1.75
CA ALA A 171 2.57 24.30 3.16
C ALA A 171 1.18 24.81 3.53
N SER A 172 0.52 24.08 4.42
CA SER A 172 -0.70 24.50 5.10
C SER A 172 -0.40 24.76 6.58
N ASP A 173 -1.13 25.68 7.20
CA ASP A 173 -0.97 25.99 8.63
C ASP A 173 -1.84 25.08 9.53
N VAL A 174 -2.36 23.95 9.00
CA VAL A 174 -3.04 22.96 9.84
C VAL A 174 -2.04 22.35 10.82
N ILE A 175 -2.42 22.27 12.09
CA ILE A 175 -1.62 21.58 13.10
C ILE A 175 -1.92 20.08 12.99
N HIS A 176 -0.88 19.26 12.79
CA HIS A 176 -1.03 17.82 12.60
C HIS A 176 0.19 17.02 13.06
N ALA A 177 0.04 15.70 13.09
CA ALA A 177 1.12 14.72 13.09
C ALA A 177 0.86 13.63 12.04
N GLY A 178 1.88 13.20 11.31
CA GLY A 178 1.78 12.14 10.31
C GLY A 178 1.41 10.75 10.85
N GLY A 179 1.64 10.44 12.14
CA GLY A 179 1.12 9.20 12.74
C GLY A 179 -0.41 9.20 12.89
N ASN A 180 -1.03 10.38 12.93
CA ASN A 180 -2.48 10.52 12.93
C ASN A 180 -3.09 10.71 11.53
N TYR A 181 -2.41 10.31 10.46
CA TYR A 181 -2.91 10.47 9.09
C TYR A 181 -2.61 9.24 8.24
N MET A 182 -3.60 8.79 7.47
CA MET A 182 -3.42 7.82 6.39
C MET A 182 -4.34 8.15 5.22
N THR A 183 -3.90 7.84 3.99
CA THR A 183 -4.66 8.04 2.76
C THR A 183 -4.71 6.77 1.93
N ASP A 184 -5.77 6.62 1.15
CA ASP A 184 -5.96 5.54 0.20
C ASP A 184 -5.35 5.83 -1.20
N GLY A 185 -4.78 7.02 -1.39
CA GLY A 185 -4.18 7.42 -2.66
C GLY A 185 -5.19 7.77 -3.76
N MET A 186 -6.48 7.66 -3.48
CA MET A 186 -7.62 7.81 -4.41
C MET A 186 -8.63 8.87 -3.93
N GLY A 187 -8.21 9.76 -3.02
CA GLY A 187 -9.03 10.87 -2.53
C GLY A 187 -9.76 10.58 -1.21
N ILE A 188 -9.49 9.45 -0.55
CA ILE A 188 -9.98 9.17 0.80
C ILE A 188 -8.80 9.24 1.79
N SER A 189 -9.06 9.81 2.96
CA SER A 189 -8.12 9.77 4.07
C SER A 189 -8.82 9.59 5.40
N ALA A 190 -8.05 9.24 6.43
CA ALA A 190 -8.54 9.07 7.78
C ALA A 190 -7.54 9.59 8.81
N SER A 191 -8.09 10.20 9.86
CA SER A 191 -7.39 10.69 11.05
C SER A 191 -8.33 10.56 12.26
N THR A 192 -7.78 10.54 13.47
CA THR A 192 -8.63 10.74 14.65
C THR A 192 -9.08 12.19 14.76
N LEU A 193 -10.08 12.46 15.61
CA LEU A 193 -10.56 13.80 15.94
C LEU A 193 -9.50 14.71 16.58
N LEU A 194 -8.31 14.19 16.92
CA LEU A 194 -7.18 15.00 17.40
C LEU A 194 -6.88 16.19 16.47
N VAL A 195 -7.00 16.03 15.15
CA VAL A 195 -6.81 17.15 14.20
C VAL A 195 -7.83 18.27 14.43
N VAL A 196 -9.06 17.95 14.82
CA VAL A 196 -10.10 18.94 15.14
C VAL A 196 -9.79 19.60 16.48
N GLU A 197 -9.39 18.81 17.47
CA GLU A 197 -9.07 19.29 18.82
C GLU A 197 -7.84 20.23 18.85
N GLU A 198 -6.83 19.93 18.03
CA GLU A 198 -5.59 20.72 17.93
C GLU A 198 -5.75 21.98 17.06
N ASN A 199 -6.86 22.10 16.31
CA ASN A 199 -7.17 23.25 15.46
C ASN A 199 -8.50 23.93 15.85
N PRO A 200 -8.65 24.43 17.09
CA PRO A 200 -9.93 24.93 17.62
C PRO A 200 -10.49 26.19 16.92
N ASP A 201 -9.68 26.84 16.10
CA ASP A 201 -10.06 28.00 15.29
C ASP A 201 -10.61 27.60 13.90
N LEU A 202 -10.59 26.31 13.55
CA LEU A 202 -11.14 25.74 12.32
C LEU A 202 -12.37 24.86 12.64
N SER A 203 -13.42 24.95 11.84
CA SER A 203 -14.48 23.93 11.84
C SER A 203 -14.05 22.69 11.06
N GLU A 204 -14.72 21.55 11.31
CA GLU A 204 -14.52 20.32 10.52
C GLU A 204 -14.63 20.58 9.01
N GLU A 205 -15.65 21.30 8.54
CA GLU A 205 -15.79 21.70 7.12
C GLU A 205 -14.59 22.50 6.58
N GLN A 206 -13.94 23.32 7.42
CA GLN A 206 -12.75 24.07 7.02
C GLN A 206 -11.51 23.17 6.96
N ILE A 207 -11.41 22.19 7.86
CA ILE A 207 -10.38 21.15 7.81
C ILE A 207 -10.56 20.32 6.55
N GLU A 208 -11.77 19.83 6.26
CA GLU A 208 -12.09 19.09 5.03
C GLU A 208 -11.74 19.90 3.77
N THR A 209 -12.15 21.18 3.71
CA THR A 209 -11.81 22.07 2.58
C THR A 209 -10.30 22.26 2.43
N LEU A 210 -9.58 22.37 3.54
CA LEU A 210 -8.11 22.45 3.53
C LEU A 210 -7.53 21.16 2.97
N PHE A 211 -8.00 20.00 3.43
CA PHE A 211 -7.50 18.71 2.96
C PHE A 211 -7.80 18.44 1.48
N GLN A 212 -8.98 18.87 1.00
CA GLN A 212 -9.29 18.86 -0.42
C GLN A 212 -8.34 19.74 -1.23
N SER A 213 -8.13 21.00 -0.79
CA SER A 213 -7.34 21.98 -1.54
C SER A 213 -5.84 21.73 -1.54
N TYR A 214 -5.29 21.08 -0.51
CA TYR A 214 -3.85 20.82 -0.39
C TYR A 214 -3.44 19.38 -0.71
N TYR A 215 -4.31 18.41 -0.45
CA TYR A 215 -3.99 16.99 -0.56
C TYR A 215 -4.90 16.23 -1.53
N GLY A 216 -5.92 16.87 -2.12
CA GLY A 216 -6.84 16.21 -3.05
C GLY A 216 -7.77 15.20 -2.38
N ILE A 217 -8.11 15.42 -1.11
CA ILE A 217 -9.01 14.54 -0.36
C ILE A 217 -10.46 14.96 -0.55
N ASP A 218 -11.26 14.07 -1.14
CA ASP A 218 -12.69 14.23 -1.35
C ASP A 218 -13.53 13.68 -0.19
N SER A 219 -13.04 12.64 0.50
CA SER A 219 -13.68 12.09 1.71
C SER A 219 -12.67 11.97 2.85
N TYR A 220 -12.94 12.64 3.96
CA TYR A 220 -12.06 12.62 5.13
C TYR A 220 -12.77 11.98 6.33
N HIS A 221 -12.36 10.78 6.71
CA HIS A 221 -12.84 10.11 7.90
C HIS A 221 -12.18 10.72 9.16
N LEU A 222 -12.96 11.48 9.92
CA LEU A 222 -12.57 12.01 11.22
C LEU A 222 -13.22 11.17 12.33
N LEU A 223 -12.42 10.38 13.04
CA LEU A 223 -12.90 9.31 13.94
C LEU A 223 -12.53 9.56 15.40
N ASP A 224 -13.39 9.12 16.33
CA ASP A 224 -12.97 9.02 17.74
C ASP A 224 -11.79 8.04 17.85
N ASP A 225 -10.77 8.36 18.66
CA ASP A 225 -9.69 7.41 18.93
C ASP A 225 -10.20 6.27 19.85
N PRO A 226 -10.12 5.00 19.42
CA PRO A 226 -10.65 3.87 20.19
C PRO A 226 -9.63 3.29 21.18
N THR A 227 -8.51 3.98 21.45
CA THR A 227 -7.40 3.43 22.24
C THR A 227 -7.34 3.92 23.69
N ASP A 228 -7.96 5.06 24.01
CA ASP A 228 -7.87 5.73 25.33
C ASP A 228 -6.40 5.94 25.74
N THR A 229 -5.58 6.42 24.80
CA THR A 229 -4.18 6.74 25.04
C THR A 229 -3.96 8.25 24.95
N TYR A 230 -2.77 8.73 25.29
CA TYR A 230 -2.48 10.17 25.25
C TYR A 230 -2.10 10.67 23.85
N ILE A 231 -1.89 9.76 22.90
CA ILE A 231 -1.30 10.07 21.59
C ILE A 231 -2.38 10.29 20.52
N ASP A 232 -3.51 9.58 20.60
CA ASP A 232 -4.65 9.66 19.68
C ASP A 232 -4.26 9.58 18.20
N HIS A 233 -3.31 8.71 17.86
CA HIS A 233 -2.84 8.52 16.50
C HIS A 233 -3.53 7.30 15.85
N ILE A 234 -4.06 7.50 14.65
CA ILE A 234 -4.71 6.43 13.86
C ILE A 234 -3.80 5.22 13.60
N ASP A 235 -2.50 5.44 13.40
CA ASP A 235 -1.53 4.36 13.13
C ASP A 235 -1.31 3.39 14.31
N THR A 236 -1.88 3.67 15.48
CA THR A 236 -1.82 2.80 16.66
C THR A 236 -2.95 1.76 16.68
N TRP A 237 -3.94 1.89 15.79
CA TRP A 237 -5.11 1.00 15.78
C TRP A 237 -5.70 0.69 14.41
N ALA A 238 -5.40 1.47 13.35
CA ALA A 238 -5.81 1.17 11.99
C ALA A 238 -4.73 1.50 10.95
N LYS A 239 -4.82 0.86 9.77
CA LYS A 239 -3.93 1.08 8.63
C LYS A 239 -4.60 0.73 7.31
N TYR A 240 -4.62 1.63 6.33
CA TYR A 240 -4.97 1.27 4.96
C TYR A 240 -3.91 0.36 4.34
N LEU A 241 -4.35 -0.74 3.74
CA LEU A 241 -3.48 -1.74 3.09
C LEU A 241 -3.58 -1.66 1.56
N SER A 242 -4.71 -1.19 1.04
CA SER A 242 -4.98 -0.90 -0.37
C SER A 242 -6.13 0.12 -0.45
N PRO A 243 -6.54 0.60 -1.64
CA PRO A 243 -7.62 1.59 -1.72
C PRO A 243 -9.01 1.06 -1.29
N GLY A 244 -9.17 -0.26 -1.16
CA GLY A 244 -10.40 -0.90 -0.70
C GLY A 244 -10.28 -1.68 0.61
N LYS A 245 -9.09 -1.71 1.25
CA LYS A 245 -8.82 -2.55 2.42
C LYS A 245 -8.21 -1.78 3.58
N VAL A 246 -8.76 -1.96 4.78
CA VAL A 246 -8.26 -1.39 6.04
C VAL A 246 -8.03 -2.49 7.05
N MET A 247 -6.88 -2.45 7.72
CA MET A 247 -6.60 -3.28 8.89
C MET A 247 -6.97 -2.53 10.16
N ILE A 248 -7.68 -3.18 11.08
CA ILE A 248 -8.08 -2.63 12.37
C ILE A 248 -7.69 -3.60 13.48
N ARG A 249 -7.15 -3.07 14.58
CA ARG A 249 -6.77 -3.88 15.74
C ARG A 249 -7.97 -4.64 16.32
N GLU A 250 -7.70 -5.77 16.93
CA GLU A 250 -8.68 -6.63 17.60
C GLU A 250 -8.19 -6.91 19.02
N VAL A 251 -9.12 -6.96 19.97
CA VAL A 251 -8.86 -7.20 21.39
C VAL A 251 -9.92 -8.15 21.95
N PRO A 252 -9.66 -8.86 23.06
CA PRO A 252 -10.69 -9.71 23.67
C PRO A 252 -11.87 -8.88 24.17
N GLU A 253 -13.07 -9.47 24.21
CA GLU A 253 -14.29 -8.85 24.77
C GLU A 253 -14.11 -8.30 26.20
N SER A 254 -13.13 -8.81 26.95
CA SER A 254 -12.81 -8.33 28.30
C SER A 254 -11.91 -7.09 28.34
N HIS A 255 -11.37 -6.65 27.20
CA HIS A 255 -10.51 -5.48 27.09
C HIS A 255 -11.34 -4.21 27.27
N ALA A 256 -10.77 -3.19 27.91
CA ALA A 256 -11.52 -1.98 28.26
C ALA A 256 -12.00 -1.19 27.04
N GLN A 257 -11.25 -1.28 25.93
CA GLN A 257 -11.53 -0.59 24.66
C GLN A 257 -12.27 -1.47 23.62
N TYR A 258 -12.80 -2.63 24.00
CA TYR A 258 -13.43 -3.55 23.03
C TYR A 258 -14.58 -2.87 22.27
N ASP A 259 -15.50 -2.21 23.00
CA ASP A 259 -16.70 -1.61 22.39
C ASP A 259 -16.34 -0.46 21.43
N GLU A 260 -15.33 0.36 21.75
CA GLU A 260 -14.87 1.48 20.91
C GLU A 260 -14.16 1.00 19.64
N ILE A 261 -13.40 -0.10 19.72
CA ILE A 261 -12.74 -0.71 18.57
C ILE A 261 -13.79 -1.32 17.62
N GLU A 262 -14.76 -2.09 18.14
CA GLU A 262 -15.82 -2.66 17.30
C GLU A 262 -16.74 -1.59 16.70
N ALA A 263 -16.90 -0.44 17.36
CA ALA A 263 -17.58 0.71 16.76
C ALA A 263 -16.82 1.27 15.54
N SER A 264 -15.49 1.32 15.60
CA SER A 264 -14.63 1.72 14.47
C SER A 264 -14.70 0.71 13.32
N VAL A 265 -14.76 -0.58 13.63
CA VAL A 265 -14.99 -1.65 12.63
C VAL A 265 -16.33 -1.45 11.94
N THR A 266 -17.41 -1.31 12.71
CA THR A 266 -18.78 -1.09 12.18
C THR A 266 -18.83 0.16 11.29
N TYR A 267 -18.08 1.21 11.65
CA TYR A 267 -17.98 2.41 10.83
C TYR A 267 -17.40 2.11 9.45
N PHE A 268 -16.25 1.43 9.39
CA PHE A 268 -15.61 1.11 8.11
C PHE A 268 -16.40 0.07 7.29
N GLU A 269 -17.03 -0.92 7.93
CA GLU A 269 -17.92 -1.89 7.26
C GLU A 269 -19.12 -1.23 6.55
N THR A 270 -19.49 -0.01 6.98
CA THR A 270 -20.66 0.71 6.43
C THR A 270 -20.27 1.96 5.65
N SER A 271 -19.00 2.37 5.66
CA SER A 271 -18.47 3.40 4.78
C SER A 271 -18.08 2.79 3.43
N MET A 272 -18.00 3.64 2.40
CA MET A 272 -17.67 3.20 1.05
C MET A 272 -16.25 3.62 0.69
N ASN A 273 -15.56 2.78 -0.09
CA ASN A 273 -14.30 3.09 -0.75
C ASN A 273 -14.54 3.95 -2.01
N VAL A 274 -13.48 4.25 -2.77
CA VAL A 274 -13.57 5.09 -3.98
C VAL A 274 -14.45 4.49 -5.08
N TRP A 275 -14.61 3.16 -5.11
CA TRP A 275 -15.45 2.45 -6.08
C TRP A 275 -16.91 2.30 -5.64
N GLY A 276 -17.28 2.85 -4.48
CA GLY A 276 -18.64 2.79 -3.96
C GLY A 276 -18.98 1.46 -3.32
N GLU A 277 -17.98 0.66 -2.96
CA GLU A 277 -18.10 -0.63 -2.29
C GLU A 277 -17.74 -0.48 -0.80
N PRO A 278 -18.26 -1.34 0.09
CA PRO A 278 -17.82 -1.37 1.49
C PRO A 278 -16.32 -1.65 1.61
N TRP A 279 -15.68 -1.11 2.65
CA TRP A 279 -14.28 -1.46 2.94
C TRP A 279 -14.13 -2.94 3.33
N GLU A 280 -13.12 -3.60 2.78
CA GLU A 280 -12.68 -4.90 3.27
C GLU A 280 -11.92 -4.71 4.60
N ILE A 281 -12.39 -5.38 5.65
CA ILE A 281 -11.80 -5.25 7.00
C ILE A 281 -10.87 -6.43 7.30
N ALA A 282 -9.58 -6.15 7.38
CA ALA A 282 -8.62 -7.06 7.98
C ALA A 282 -8.55 -6.83 9.50
N ARG A 283 -8.51 -7.91 10.29
CA ARG A 283 -8.38 -7.84 11.76
C ARG A 283 -7.00 -8.29 12.20
N ILE A 284 -6.47 -7.67 13.26
CA ILE A 284 -5.17 -8.05 13.83
C ILE A 284 -5.21 -8.15 15.35
N TRP A 285 -4.92 -9.34 15.88
CA TRP A 285 -5.08 -9.66 17.30
C TRP A 285 -4.00 -9.01 18.18
N THR A 286 -4.42 -8.12 19.09
CA THR A 286 -3.56 -7.32 19.98
C THR A 286 -4.00 -7.37 21.45
N PRO A 287 -4.12 -8.56 22.06
CA PRO A 287 -4.78 -8.74 23.36
C PRO A 287 -4.10 -7.99 24.53
N ASN A 288 -2.83 -7.60 24.39
CA ASN A 288 -2.11 -6.77 25.36
C ASN A 288 -1.60 -5.46 24.76
N ASN A 289 -2.28 -4.94 23.73
CA ASN A 289 -1.91 -3.71 23.02
C ASN A 289 -0.55 -3.80 22.30
N GLU A 290 -0.21 -4.97 21.77
CA GLU A 290 0.93 -5.12 20.88
C GLU A 290 0.77 -4.19 19.65
N PRO A 291 1.81 -3.45 19.21
CA PRO A 291 1.66 -2.38 18.22
C PRO A 291 1.67 -2.88 16.76
N TYR A 292 1.03 -4.01 16.46
CA TYR A 292 1.18 -4.66 15.16
C TYR A 292 0.68 -3.82 13.97
N THR A 293 -0.35 -2.99 14.16
CA THR A 293 -0.84 -2.05 13.14
C THR A 293 0.17 -0.97 12.79
N ASN A 294 1.12 -0.69 13.68
CA ASN A 294 2.17 0.32 13.53
C ASN A 294 3.34 -0.20 12.67
N SER A 295 2.98 -0.88 11.57
CA SER A 295 3.87 -1.43 10.54
C SER A 295 4.14 -0.43 9.43
N LEU A 296 5.18 -0.70 8.63
CA LEU A 296 5.51 0.06 7.43
C LEU A 296 5.29 -0.82 6.21
N ILE A 297 4.49 -0.36 5.25
CA ILE A 297 4.48 -0.95 3.91
C ILE A 297 5.60 -0.27 3.12
N LEU A 298 6.51 -1.07 2.57
CA LEU A 298 7.64 -0.60 1.78
C LEU A 298 7.77 -1.47 0.55
N ASN A 299 7.19 -0.99 -0.55
CA ASN A 299 7.12 -1.71 -1.81
C ASN A 299 6.54 -3.13 -1.60
N GLU A 300 7.26 -4.18 -2.00
CA GLU A 300 6.81 -5.57 -1.91
C GLU A 300 6.87 -6.14 -0.47
N LYS A 301 7.29 -5.36 0.52
CA LYS A 301 7.50 -5.78 1.91
C LYS A 301 6.54 -5.09 2.88
N VAL A 302 6.19 -5.79 3.95
CA VAL A 302 5.55 -5.19 5.14
C VAL A 302 6.43 -5.46 6.36
N LEU A 303 6.92 -4.39 6.98
CA LEU A 303 7.81 -4.44 8.13
C LEU A 303 6.97 -4.26 9.41
N VAL A 304 6.80 -5.34 10.17
CA VAL A 304 5.89 -5.41 11.32
C VAL A 304 6.68 -5.31 12.63
N PRO A 305 6.33 -4.39 13.55
CA PRO A 305 6.95 -4.38 14.88
C PRO A 305 6.46 -5.57 15.70
N VAL A 306 7.37 -6.36 16.24
CA VAL A 306 7.05 -7.50 17.12
C VAL A 306 7.66 -7.34 18.50
N THR A 307 7.02 -7.93 19.51
CA THR A 307 7.38 -7.71 20.93
C THR A 307 7.99 -8.95 21.59
N ASN A 308 8.23 -10.03 20.82
CA ASN A 308 8.53 -11.38 21.31
C ASN A 308 7.38 -11.94 22.16
N SER A 309 6.15 -11.62 21.78
CA SER A 309 4.95 -12.16 22.41
C SER A 309 4.59 -13.52 21.81
N GLN A 310 3.63 -14.21 22.41
CA GLN A 310 3.08 -15.45 21.83
C GLN A 310 2.13 -15.20 20.64
N TRP A 311 1.80 -13.93 20.36
CA TRP A 311 0.84 -13.50 19.33
C TRP A 311 1.54 -13.00 18.06
N ASP A 312 2.87 -12.90 18.08
CA ASP A 312 3.65 -12.35 16.95
C ASP A 312 3.40 -13.17 15.66
N ASP A 313 3.38 -14.51 15.74
CA ASP A 313 3.16 -15.39 14.59
C ASP A 313 1.75 -15.24 13.99
N GLU A 314 0.74 -15.03 14.83
CA GLU A 314 -0.66 -14.82 14.41
C GLU A 314 -0.81 -13.45 13.73
N ALA A 315 -0.20 -12.40 14.28
CA ALA A 315 -0.20 -11.08 13.68
C ALA A 315 0.48 -11.06 12.29
N ILE A 316 1.57 -11.81 12.12
CA ILE A 316 2.23 -11.99 10.82
C ILE A 316 1.29 -12.69 9.84
N ALA A 317 0.58 -13.73 10.27
CA ALA A 317 -0.38 -14.46 9.43
C ALA A 317 -1.54 -13.54 8.96
N SER A 318 -2.05 -12.66 9.82
CA SER A 318 -3.08 -11.67 9.44
C SER A 318 -2.61 -10.76 8.30
N TYR A 319 -1.34 -10.33 8.30
CA TYR A 319 -0.79 -9.56 7.17
C TYR A 319 -0.61 -10.41 5.91
N GLN A 320 -0.20 -11.68 6.03
CA GLN A 320 -0.05 -12.59 4.89
C GLN A 320 -1.39 -12.86 4.19
N GLU A 321 -2.47 -12.98 4.97
CA GLU A 321 -3.84 -13.13 4.46
C GLU A 321 -4.35 -11.82 3.84
N ALA A 322 -4.16 -10.70 4.53
CA ALA A 322 -4.66 -9.41 4.06
C ALA A 322 -3.89 -8.87 2.83
N MET A 323 -2.62 -9.24 2.67
CA MET A 323 -1.73 -8.80 1.59
C MET A 323 -1.02 -9.99 0.92
N PRO A 324 -1.74 -10.85 0.18
CA PRO A 324 -1.18 -12.05 -0.44
C PRO A 324 0.02 -11.73 -1.33
N GLY A 325 1.11 -12.47 -1.15
CA GLY A 325 2.34 -12.34 -1.94
C GLY A 325 3.30 -11.22 -1.51
N TYR A 326 2.93 -10.37 -0.54
CA TYR A 326 3.89 -9.48 0.12
C TYR A 326 4.83 -10.27 1.04
N GLU A 327 6.08 -9.81 1.13
CA GLU A 327 7.04 -10.36 2.09
C GLU A 327 6.84 -9.70 3.46
N ILE A 328 6.30 -10.45 4.41
CA ILE A 328 6.04 -9.96 5.77
C ILE A 328 7.26 -10.22 6.66
N LEU A 329 7.92 -9.16 7.12
CA LEU A 329 9.14 -9.21 7.93
C LEU A 329 8.92 -8.60 9.31
N SER A 330 9.33 -9.32 10.35
CA SER A 330 9.14 -8.89 11.74
C SER A 330 10.42 -8.30 12.36
N PHE A 331 10.30 -7.18 13.07
CA PHE A 331 11.43 -6.54 13.76
C PHE A 331 11.15 -6.30 15.24
N THR A 332 12.08 -6.71 16.10
CA THR A 332 12.06 -6.34 17.52
C THR A 332 12.68 -4.97 17.75
N GLY A 333 12.22 -4.25 18.78
CA GLY A 333 12.75 -2.96 19.17
C GLY A 333 12.19 -2.50 20.51
N SER A 334 12.49 -1.26 20.89
CA SER A 334 11.87 -0.61 22.05
C SER A 334 10.49 -0.07 21.66
N TRP A 335 9.60 -0.97 21.26
CA TRP A 335 8.25 -0.66 20.81
C TRP A 335 7.31 -0.50 21.99
N GLU A 336 6.39 0.44 21.87
CA GLU A 336 5.29 0.68 22.78
C GLU A 336 3.99 0.69 21.96
N SER A 337 2.84 0.47 22.59
CA SER A 337 1.54 0.50 21.92
C SER A 337 1.22 1.84 21.22
N THR A 338 1.93 2.91 21.62
CA THR A 338 1.75 4.30 21.14
C THR A 338 2.96 4.81 20.35
N ASP A 339 3.99 3.98 20.15
CA ASP A 339 5.23 4.34 19.45
C ASP A 339 5.99 3.06 19.05
N ALA A 340 5.90 2.67 17.77
CA ALA A 340 6.66 1.54 17.25
C ALA A 340 7.34 1.86 15.92
N LEU A 341 7.25 0.96 14.93
CA LEU A 341 8.06 1.01 13.73
C LEU A 341 7.61 2.15 12.80
N HIS A 342 6.31 2.24 12.54
CA HIS A 342 5.74 3.24 11.63
C HIS A 342 6.00 4.66 12.11
N CYS A 343 5.90 4.94 13.42
CA CYS A 343 6.13 6.26 14.00
C CYS A 343 7.56 6.82 13.76
N ARG A 344 8.52 5.97 13.41
CA ARG A 344 9.96 6.33 13.34
C ARG A 344 10.52 6.36 11.92
N ILE A 345 9.66 6.17 10.92
CA ILE A 345 10.03 6.08 9.50
C ILE A 345 8.98 6.78 8.64
N LYS A 346 9.42 7.56 7.64
CA LYS A 346 8.54 8.13 6.62
C LYS A 346 9.00 7.72 5.21
N GLY A 347 8.09 7.13 4.43
CA GLY A 347 8.34 6.82 3.02
C GLY A 347 8.55 8.08 2.16
N ILE A 348 9.40 7.93 1.15
CA ILE A 348 9.66 8.92 0.11
C ILE A 348 9.30 8.23 -1.22
N PRO A 349 8.27 8.71 -1.93
CA PRO A 349 7.81 8.09 -3.16
C PRO A 349 8.87 8.15 -4.24
N ASP A 350 8.76 7.30 -5.25
CA ASP A 350 9.47 7.51 -6.51
C ASP A 350 8.90 8.75 -7.21
N LEU A 351 9.73 9.77 -7.40
CA LEU A 351 9.33 11.06 -7.98
C LEU A 351 8.90 10.94 -9.45
N GLU A 352 9.25 9.84 -10.11
CA GLU A 352 8.91 9.54 -11.49
C GLU A 352 8.24 8.16 -11.56
N MET A 353 7.37 7.84 -10.59
CA MET A 353 6.68 6.54 -10.52
C MET A 353 5.73 6.31 -11.72
N ILE A 354 5.43 5.04 -11.97
CA ILE A 354 4.28 4.65 -12.80
C ILE A 354 3.13 4.42 -11.82
N GLN A 355 2.00 5.08 -12.04
CA GLN A 355 0.80 4.92 -11.26
C GLN A 355 -0.14 3.98 -12.01
N ILE A 356 -0.68 2.96 -11.34
CA ILE A 356 -1.66 2.04 -11.92
C ILE A 356 -2.87 2.01 -11.00
N PHE A 357 -3.98 2.53 -11.48
CA PHE A 357 -5.24 2.60 -10.76
C PHE A 357 -6.19 1.52 -11.31
N HIS A 358 -6.63 0.62 -10.45
CA HIS A 358 -7.43 -0.55 -10.83
C HIS A 358 -8.37 -0.90 -9.67
N ASN A 359 -9.65 -1.12 -9.96
CA ASN A 359 -10.59 -1.73 -9.01
C ASN A 359 -10.39 -3.25 -9.02
N PRO A 360 -9.86 -3.87 -7.94
CA PRO A 360 -9.67 -5.30 -7.90
C PRO A 360 -11.00 -6.06 -8.00
N MET A 361 -10.99 -7.18 -8.71
CA MET A 361 -12.13 -8.10 -8.72
C MET A 361 -12.30 -8.75 -7.35
N ASP A 362 -13.55 -9.04 -7.01
CA ASP A 362 -13.97 -9.73 -5.80
C ASP A 362 -14.87 -10.95 -6.12
N ASP A 363 -15.25 -11.69 -5.08
CA ASP A 363 -16.10 -12.88 -5.20
C ASP A 363 -17.53 -12.57 -5.71
N SER A 364 -17.90 -11.29 -5.81
CA SER A 364 -19.18 -10.82 -6.34
C SER A 364 -19.11 -10.39 -7.81
N THR A 365 -17.90 -10.34 -8.38
CA THR A 365 -17.66 -9.87 -9.74
C THR A 365 -18.36 -10.77 -10.76
N GLU A 366 -19.22 -10.16 -11.57
CA GLU A 366 -19.94 -10.84 -12.66
C GLU A 366 -19.08 -10.90 -13.92
N SER A 367 -19.13 -12.02 -14.64
CA SER A 367 -18.45 -12.17 -15.93
C SER A 367 -19.27 -11.61 -17.09
N GLU A 368 -18.59 -11.14 -18.14
CA GLU A 368 -19.19 -10.83 -19.44
C GLU A 368 -19.08 -12.03 -20.40
N THR A 369 -19.69 -11.92 -21.59
CA THR A 369 -19.56 -12.93 -22.66
C THR A 369 -18.11 -13.19 -23.07
N GLN A 370 -17.26 -12.16 -23.03
CA GLN A 370 -15.83 -12.28 -23.33
C GLN A 370 -14.98 -12.82 -22.16
N GLY A 371 -15.57 -12.97 -20.96
CA GLY A 371 -14.89 -13.37 -19.74
C GLY A 371 -14.90 -12.27 -18.67
N TYR A 372 -13.88 -12.24 -17.81
CA TYR A 372 -13.78 -11.26 -16.72
C TYR A 372 -13.00 -10.02 -17.17
N LEU A 373 -13.68 -8.86 -17.17
CA LEU A 373 -13.14 -7.58 -17.63
C LEU A 373 -12.19 -6.97 -16.60
N ILE A 374 -10.92 -6.78 -16.97
CA ILE A 374 -9.92 -6.05 -16.18
C ILE A 374 -9.69 -4.69 -16.82
N GLU A 375 -9.82 -3.64 -16.03
CA GLU A 375 -9.62 -2.25 -16.45
C GLU A 375 -8.60 -1.56 -15.55
N ALA A 376 -7.71 -0.74 -16.12
CA ALA A 376 -6.82 0.09 -15.33
C ALA A 376 -6.55 1.42 -16.01
N GLU A 377 -6.36 2.46 -15.21
CA GLU A 377 -5.84 3.75 -15.64
C GLU A 377 -4.36 3.84 -15.26
N ILE A 378 -3.51 4.17 -16.23
CA ILE A 378 -2.06 4.15 -16.04
C ILE A 378 -1.48 5.53 -16.32
N ASP A 379 -0.58 5.97 -15.43
CA ASP A 379 0.07 7.26 -15.55
C ASP A 379 1.58 7.18 -15.25
N ALA A 380 2.43 7.50 -16.23
CA ALA A 380 3.88 7.57 -16.00
C ALA A 380 4.30 9.01 -15.67
N LEU A 381 4.68 9.26 -14.42
CA LEU A 381 5.15 10.59 -13.98
C LEU A 381 6.52 10.95 -14.56
N SER A 382 7.26 9.99 -15.12
CA SER A 382 8.51 10.25 -15.85
C SER A 382 8.34 11.08 -17.13
N GLU A 383 7.09 11.32 -17.57
CA GLU A 383 6.71 11.97 -18.84
C GLU A 383 7.32 11.31 -20.09
N SER A 384 7.96 10.15 -19.92
CA SER A 384 8.63 9.44 -21.01
C SER A 384 7.64 8.64 -21.87
N GLY A 385 6.43 8.43 -21.37
CA GLY A 385 5.38 7.61 -21.96
C GLY A 385 5.51 6.13 -21.60
N LEU A 386 4.43 5.36 -21.79
CA LEU A 386 4.45 3.91 -21.61
C LEU A 386 5.07 3.21 -22.83
N VAL A 387 5.63 2.02 -22.60
CA VAL A 387 5.96 1.08 -23.67
C VAL A 387 4.68 0.34 -24.04
N GLU A 388 4.16 0.59 -25.25
CA GLU A 388 2.83 0.11 -25.67
C GLU A 388 2.61 -1.41 -25.45
N ASP A 389 3.57 -2.24 -25.88
CA ASP A 389 3.49 -3.70 -25.74
C ASP A 389 3.90 -4.21 -24.34
N SER A 390 4.08 -3.32 -23.36
CA SER A 390 4.47 -3.70 -21.99
C SER A 390 3.28 -3.81 -21.04
N VAL A 391 2.17 -3.14 -21.32
CA VAL A 391 1.01 -3.16 -20.42
C VAL A 391 0.28 -4.49 -20.54
N LYS A 392 0.33 -5.27 -19.46
CA LYS A 392 -0.13 -6.67 -19.45
C LYS A 392 -0.82 -7.01 -18.15
N THR A 393 -1.80 -7.90 -18.26
CA THR A 393 -2.32 -8.65 -17.13
C THR A 393 -1.65 -10.02 -17.11
N PHE A 394 -1.15 -10.40 -15.95
CA PHE A 394 -0.71 -11.75 -15.65
C PHE A 394 -1.79 -12.41 -14.81
N TRP A 395 -2.27 -13.58 -15.21
CA TRP A 395 -3.29 -14.31 -14.47
C TRP A 395 -3.05 -15.81 -14.48
N LYS A 396 -3.63 -16.53 -13.53
CA LYS A 396 -3.60 -17.99 -13.46
C LYS A 396 -4.75 -18.52 -12.58
N GLY A 397 -5.18 -19.76 -12.82
CA GLY A 397 -6.09 -20.46 -11.91
C GLY A 397 -5.35 -21.05 -10.70
N GLU A 398 -6.12 -21.48 -9.70
CA GLU A 398 -5.61 -22.05 -8.43
C GLU A 398 -4.60 -23.19 -8.64
N ASN A 399 -4.81 -24.03 -9.66
CA ASN A 399 -4.00 -25.22 -9.94
C ASN A 399 -2.89 -24.98 -10.97
N ASP A 400 -2.73 -23.76 -11.47
CA ASP A 400 -1.75 -23.44 -12.49
C ASP A 400 -0.41 -23.02 -11.86
N ASP A 401 0.67 -23.65 -12.32
CA ASP A 401 2.03 -23.33 -11.87
C ASP A 401 2.65 -22.11 -12.60
N THR A 402 2.01 -21.63 -13.68
CA THR A 402 2.56 -20.58 -14.55
C THR A 402 1.55 -19.49 -14.87
N TRP A 403 2.01 -18.25 -14.86
CA TRP A 403 1.22 -17.09 -15.27
C TRP A 403 0.95 -17.08 -16.78
N SER A 404 -0.32 -17.02 -17.15
CA SER A 404 -0.77 -16.63 -18.48
C SER A 404 -0.65 -15.11 -18.64
N ILE A 405 -0.31 -14.66 -19.85
CA ILE A 405 -0.04 -13.26 -20.14
C ILE A 405 -1.06 -12.74 -21.14
N LEU A 406 -1.78 -11.69 -20.78
CA LEU A 406 -2.77 -11.02 -21.61
C LEU A 406 -2.28 -9.59 -21.89
N PRO A 407 -2.16 -9.17 -23.16
CA PRO A 407 -1.95 -7.76 -23.45
C PRO A 407 -3.19 -6.95 -23.03
N MET A 408 -2.98 -5.73 -22.55
CA MET A 408 -4.06 -4.77 -22.34
C MET A 408 -4.14 -3.81 -23.52
N PHE A 409 -5.36 -3.49 -23.94
CA PHE A 409 -5.64 -2.63 -25.09
C PHE A 409 -6.04 -1.23 -24.61
N GLY A 410 -5.52 -0.21 -25.28
CA GLY A 410 -5.85 1.18 -25.00
C GLY A 410 -7.06 1.69 -25.79
N ASN A 411 -7.63 2.80 -25.31
CA ASN A 411 -8.51 3.64 -26.11
C ASN A 411 -7.70 4.84 -26.65
N ASP A 412 -7.83 5.16 -27.94
CA ASP A 412 -7.09 6.25 -28.62
C ASP A 412 -7.56 7.68 -28.20
N VAL A 413 -7.74 7.96 -26.90
CA VAL A 413 -8.17 9.28 -26.39
C VAL A 413 -6.97 10.00 -25.77
N PRO A 414 -6.39 11.02 -26.44
CA PRO A 414 -5.11 11.60 -26.02
C PRO A 414 -5.14 12.51 -24.77
N GLU A 415 -6.32 12.82 -24.22
CA GLU A 415 -6.48 13.83 -23.16
C GLU A 415 -6.79 13.24 -21.77
N ASP A 416 -6.96 11.91 -21.65
CA ASP A 416 -7.25 11.20 -20.40
C ASP A 416 -6.05 10.36 -19.94
N LEU A 417 -6.07 9.90 -18.67
CA LEU A 417 -5.13 8.87 -18.20
C LEU A 417 -5.18 7.65 -19.14
N ASP A 418 -4.07 6.93 -19.22
CA ASP A 418 -3.91 5.88 -20.22
C ASP A 418 -4.74 4.66 -19.83
N TYR A 419 -6.02 4.70 -20.19
CA TYR A 419 -6.99 3.67 -19.87
C TYR A 419 -6.70 2.42 -20.70
N ARG A 420 -6.64 1.28 -20.02
CA ARG A 420 -6.25 -0.02 -20.54
C ARG A 420 -7.23 -1.06 -20.07
N PHE A 421 -7.58 -2.00 -20.95
CA PHE A 421 -8.46 -3.10 -20.58
C PHE A 421 -8.06 -4.43 -21.23
N THR A 422 -8.45 -5.53 -20.61
CA THR A 422 -8.35 -6.88 -21.18
C THR A 422 -9.41 -7.78 -20.56
N TYR A 423 -9.54 -9.01 -21.08
CA TYR A 423 -10.45 -10.01 -20.54
C TYR A 423 -9.66 -11.24 -20.12
N ILE A 424 -9.78 -11.64 -18.85
CA ILE A 424 -9.46 -13.02 -18.50
C ILE A 424 -10.47 -13.90 -19.26
N PRO A 425 -10.01 -14.92 -20.01
CA PRO A 425 -10.88 -15.74 -20.84
C PRO A 425 -12.06 -16.36 -20.08
N PRO A 426 -13.15 -16.71 -20.77
CA PRO A 426 -14.28 -17.33 -20.13
C PRO A 426 -13.90 -18.68 -19.48
N LEU A 427 -14.67 -19.09 -18.48
CA LEU A 427 -14.40 -20.25 -17.62
C LEU A 427 -15.56 -21.25 -17.70
N SER A 428 -15.25 -22.54 -17.70
CA SER A 428 -16.23 -23.64 -17.69
C SER A 428 -16.56 -24.16 -16.29
N SER A 429 -15.74 -23.85 -15.29
CA SER A 429 -15.91 -24.29 -13.90
C SER A 429 -15.51 -23.20 -12.92
N THR A 430 -16.09 -23.22 -11.72
CA THR A 430 -15.66 -22.34 -10.62
C THR A 430 -14.20 -22.60 -10.27
N THR A 431 -13.40 -21.54 -10.16
CA THR A 431 -12.01 -21.63 -9.72
C THR A 431 -11.57 -20.31 -9.09
N THR A 432 -10.60 -20.37 -8.18
CA THR A 432 -9.95 -19.16 -7.68
C THR A 432 -8.95 -18.66 -8.73
N ILE A 433 -9.06 -17.38 -9.09
CA ILE A 433 -8.16 -16.72 -10.01
C ILE A 433 -7.24 -15.80 -9.25
N GLN A 434 -5.96 -15.88 -9.58
CA GLN A 434 -4.94 -14.93 -9.14
C GLN A 434 -4.51 -14.09 -10.32
N TYR A 435 -4.37 -12.77 -10.15
CA TYR A 435 -3.89 -11.88 -11.21
C TYR A 435 -3.19 -10.62 -10.70
N TYR A 436 -2.38 -10.00 -11.56
CA TYR A 436 -1.81 -8.68 -11.35
C TYR A 436 -1.61 -7.97 -12.70
N ILE A 437 -1.51 -6.64 -12.64
CA ILE A 437 -1.24 -5.78 -13.80
C ILE A 437 0.21 -5.33 -13.75
N GLU A 438 0.88 -5.26 -14.90
CA GLU A 438 2.25 -4.76 -15.03
C GLU A 438 2.32 -3.74 -16.16
N ALA A 439 3.09 -2.66 -15.97
CA ALA A 439 3.38 -1.68 -17.00
C ALA A 439 4.85 -1.25 -16.95
N GLN A 440 5.40 -0.86 -18.11
CA GLN A 440 6.75 -0.33 -18.24
C GLN A 440 6.72 1.05 -18.93
N ASP A 441 7.56 1.97 -18.46
CA ASP A 441 7.78 3.26 -19.12
C ASP A 441 9.02 3.26 -20.03
N GLN A 442 9.21 4.34 -20.81
CA GLN A 442 10.37 4.45 -21.72
C GLN A 442 11.70 4.66 -21.00
N THR A 443 11.71 4.95 -19.69
CA THR A 443 12.94 4.96 -18.87
C THR A 443 13.41 3.54 -18.51
N GLY A 444 12.50 2.56 -18.62
CA GLY A 444 12.72 1.15 -18.32
C GLY A 444 12.21 0.74 -16.94
N LYS A 445 11.57 1.64 -16.17
CA LYS A 445 10.91 1.31 -14.90
C LYS A 445 9.73 0.40 -15.17
N ILE A 446 9.55 -0.59 -14.30
CA ILE A 446 8.44 -1.54 -14.35
C ILE A 446 7.69 -1.40 -13.05
N GLU A 447 6.36 -1.30 -13.13
CA GLU A 447 5.50 -1.26 -11.95
C GLU A 447 4.41 -2.33 -12.03
N LYS A 448 4.00 -2.83 -10.86
CA LYS A 448 2.93 -3.80 -10.71
C LYS A 448 1.77 -3.25 -9.88
N CYS A 449 0.58 -3.74 -10.15
CA CYS A 449 -0.61 -3.50 -9.34
C CYS A 449 -1.29 -4.85 -9.01
N PRO A 450 -1.27 -5.28 -7.73
CA PRO A 450 -0.61 -4.63 -6.60
C PRO A 450 0.92 -4.65 -6.74
N ILE A 451 1.62 -3.77 -6.02
CA ILE A 451 3.09 -3.69 -6.07
C ILE A 451 3.74 -5.00 -5.61
N GLY A 452 3.29 -5.50 -4.45
CA GLY A 452 3.61 -6.84 -3.96
C GLY A 452 2.49 -7.83 -4.30
N GLY A 453 2.84 -9.04 -4.72
CA GLY A 453 1.89 -10.15 -4.81
C GLY A 453 0.90 -10.08 -5.97
N TYR A 454 -0.38 -10.35 -5.68
CA TYR A 454 -1.47 -10.48 -6.65
C TYR A 454 -2.84 -10.24 -6.00
N TYR A 455 -3.84 -9.91 -6.82
CA TYR A 455 -5.25 -9.98 -6.45
C TYR A 455 -5.76 -11.41 -6.58
N GLU A 456 -6.78 -11.76 -5.79
CA GLU A 456 -7.40 -13.08 -5.80
C GLU A 456 -8.92 -12.94 -5.65
N PHE A 457 -9.68 -13.71 -6.42
CA PHE A 457 -11.13 -13.80 -6.31
C PHE A 457 -11.65 -15.16 -6.78
N LEU A 458 -12.83 -15.55 -6.30
CA LEU A 458 -13.55 -16.74 -6.73
C LEU A 458 -14.30 -16.45 -8.04
N ALA A 459 -13.79 -16.96 -9.15
CA ALA A 459 -14.43 -16.85 -10.45
C ALA A 459 -15.45 -17.98 -10.65
N LEU A 460 -16.68 -17.62 -11.04
CA LEU A 460 -17.75 -18.54 -11.41
C LEU A 460 -17.64 -18.95 -12.90
N PRO A 461 -18.30 -20.04 -13.32
CA PRO A 461 -18.41 -20.38 -14.72
C PRO A 461 -19.09 -19.24 -15.47
N THR A 462 -18.55 -18.88 -16.61
CA THR A 462 -19.11 -17.84 -17.46
C THR A 462 -20.28 -18.37 -18.28
N ASP A 463 -21.21 -17.48 -18.63
CA ASP A 463 -22.34 -17.82 -19.51
C ASP A 463 -21.93 -18.12 -20.96
N ALA A 464 -20.63 -18.05 -21.29
CA ALA A 464 -20.10 -18.32 -22.63
C ALA A 464 -20.51 -19.70 -23.19
N CYS A 465 -20.76 -20.68 -22.32
CA CYS A 465 -21.22 -22.02 -22.73
C CYS A 465 -22.75 -22.15 -22.82
N ASN A 466 -23.53 -21.19 -22.32
CA ASN A 466 -25.00 -21.29 -22.30
C ASN A 466 -25.61 -21.17 -23.71
N GLU A 467 -24.90 -20.55 -24.66
CA GLU A 467 -25.35 -20.45 -26.05
C GLU A 467 -24.91 -21.64 -26.92
N TRP A 468 -24.04 -22.53 -26.42
CA TRP A 468 -23.58 -23.67 -27.20
C TRP A 468 -24.67 -24.73 -27.31
N ILE A 469 -24.87 -25.24 -28.52
CA ILE A 469 -25.85 -26.29 -28.78
C ILE A 469 -25.29 -27.61 -28.23
N LEU A 470 -26.10 -28.36 -27.48
CA LEU A 470 -25.70 -29.69 -26.99
C LEU A 470 -25.29 -30.58 -28.18
N GLY A 471 -24.06 -31.08 -28.16
CA GLY A 471 -23.47 -31.86 -29.25
C GLY A 471 -22.76 -31.06 -30.35
N ASP A 472 -22.71 -29.74 -30.31
CA ASP A 472 -21.97 -28.87 -31.25
C ASP A 472 -20.58 -28.56 -30.67
N LEU A 473 -19.59 -29.37 -31.00
CA LEU A 473 -18.26 -29.33 -30.38
C LEU A 473 -17.31 -28.32 -31.05
N ASP A 474 -17.58 -27.88 -32.28
CA ASP A 474 -16.81 -26.83 -32.95
C ASP A 474 -17.49 -25.45 -32.95
N HIS A 475 -18.69 -25.36 -32.37
CA HIS A 475 -19.47 -24.14 -32.20
C HIS A 475 -19.80 -23.44 -33.52
N ASP A 476 -20.03 -24.22 -34.58
CA ASP A 476 -20.42 -23.70 -35.90
C ASP A 476 -21.95 -23.59 -36.10
N LEU A 477 -22.72 -23.96 -35.06
CA LEU A 477 -24.17 -24.00 -34.98
C LEU A 477 -24.83 -25.12 -35.82
N ASN A 478 -24.06 -26.09 -36.30
CA ASN A 478 -24.56 -27.24 -37.06
C ASN A 478 -24.09 -28.56 -36.45
N LEU A 479 -25.03 -29.39 -36.00
CA LEU A 479 -24.71 -30.76 -35.62
C LEU A 479 -24.40 -31.60 -36.86
N ASP A 480 -23.14 -31.97 -37.04
CA ASP A 480 -22.68 -32.79 -38.14
C ASP A 480 -21.59 -33.81 -37.79
N ILE A 481 -20.99 -34.44 -38.82
CA ILE A 481 -20.00 -35.50 -38.61
C ILE A 481 -18.72 -34.99 -37.94
N THR A 482 -18.43 -33.69 -38.06
CA THR A 482 -17.28 -33.03 -37.46
C THR A 482 -17.39 -33.08 -35.94
N ASP A 483 -18.57 -32.79 -35.38
CA ASP A 483 -18.82 -32.90 -33.94
C ASP A 483 -18.65 -34.33 -33.43
N VAL A 484 -19.11 -35.32 -34.19
CA VAL A 484 -18.94 -36.74 -33.84
C VAL A 484 -17.47 -37.11 -33.79
N LEU A 485 -16.66 -36.61 -34.73
CA LEU A 485 -15.22 -36.86 -34.75
C LEU A 485 -14.52 -36.19 -33.58
N LEU A 486 -14.86 -34.93 -33.28
CA LEU A 486 -14.35 -34.20 -32.13
C LEU A 486 -14.73 -34.88 -30.81
N LEU A 487 -15.96 -35.37 -30.69
CA LEU A 487 -16.44 -36.06 -29.49
C LEU A 487 -15.71 -37.39 -29.29
N VAL A 488 -15.47 -38.12 -30.38
CA VAL A 488 -14.67 -39.35 -30.36
C VAL A 488 -13.22 -39.05 -29.95
N ASP A 489 -12.61 -38.00 -30.51
CA ASP A 489 -11.24 -37.62 -30.17
C ASP A 489 -11.13 -37.18 -28.71
N TYR A 490 -12.07 -36.38 -28.21
CA TYR A 490 -12.16 -36.01 -26.80
C TYR A 490 -12.29 -37.24 -25.89
N ILE A 491 -13.23 -38.16 -26.15
CA ILE A 491 -13.42 -39.36 -25.32
C ILE A 491 -12.20 -40.30 -25.33
N LEU A 492 -11.47 -40.38 -26.45
CA LEU A 492 -10.35 -41.30 -26.60
C LEU A 492 -9.00 -40.72 -26.16
N PHE A 493 -8.81 -39.42 -26.30
CA PHE A 493 -7.51 -38.75 -26.15
C PHE A 493 -7.52 -37.61 -25.13
N ASP A 494 -8.67 -37.30 -24.54
CA ASP A 494 -8.85 -36.16 -23.62
C ASP A 494 -8.49 -34.82 -24.29
N ASP A 495 -8.71 -34.74 -25.61
CA ASP A 495 -8.37 -33.60 -26.45
C ASP A 495 -9.64 -32.78 -26.71
N SER A 496 -9.89 -31.80 -25.84
CA SER A 496 -11.07 -30.93 -25.91
C SER A 496 -10.85 -29.80 -26.94
N PRO A 497 -11.70 -29.66 -27.98
CA PRO A 497 -11.50 -28.68 -29.05
C PRO A 497 -11.79 -27.23 -28.65
N GLY A 498 -12.29 -26.98 -27.44
CA GLY A 498 -12.61 -25.64 -26.96
C GLY A 498 -13.14 -25.62 -25.53
N LEU A 499 -13.26 -24.41 -24.99
CA LEU A 499 -13.63 -24.17 -23.59
C LEU A 499 -14.92 -24.89 -23.15
N CYS A 500 -15.94 -24.88 -24.01
CA CYS A 500 -17.26 -25.42 -23.70
C CYS A 500 -17.48 -26.84 -24.26
N ALA A 501 -16.51 -27.38 -25.01
CA ALA A 501 -16.66 -28.64 -25.70
C ALA A 501 -16.94 -29.81 -24.74
N GLU A 502 -16.37 -29.76 -23.52
CA GLU A 502 -16.69 -30.74 -22.47
C GLU A 502 -18.16 -30.66 -22.02
N SER A 503 -18.70 -29.45 -21.87
CA SER A 503 -20.08 -29.23 -21.42
C SER A 503 -21.11 -29.70 -22.44
N VAL A 504 -20.81 -29.57 -23.74
CA VAL A 504 -21.69 -30.03 -24.82
C VAL A 504 -21.42 -31.47 -25.28
N ALA A 505 -20.33 -32.08 -24.78
CA ALA A 505 -19.98 -33.47 -25.08
C ALA A 505 -20.87 -34.48 -24.33
N ASP A 506 -21.47 -34.12 -23.20
CA ASP A 506 -22.45 -34.94 -22.46
C ASP A 506 -23.84 -34.88 -23.11
N VAL A 507 -23.93 -35.35 -24.36
CA VAL A 507 -25.19 -35.38 -25.14
C VAL A 507 -26.26 -36.24 -24.44
N SER A 508 -25.85 -37.17 -23.57
CA SER A 508 -26.76 -38.01 -22.79
C SER A 508 -27.29 -37.38 -21.50
N GLU A 509 -26.70 -36.25 -21.07
CA GLU A 509 -26.97 -35.57 -19.79
C GLU A 509 -26.84 -36.51 -18.57
N ASP A 510 -25.95 -37.51 -18.64
CA ASP A 510 -25.75 -38.50 -17.58
C ASP A 510 -24.53 -38.24 -16.69
N GLY A 511 -23.78 -37.19 -17.02
CA GLY A 511 -22.55 -36.76 -16.34
C GLY A 511 -21.32 -37.58 -16.70
N ASN A 512 -21.39 -38.48 -17.70
CA ASN A 512 -20.25 -39.26 -18.18
C ASN A 512 -20.09 -39.12 -19.69
N HIS A 513 -18.86 -38.84 -20.13
CA HIS A 513 -18.52 -38.83 -21.55
C HIS A 513 -18.16 -40.25 -22.01
N GLY A 514 -18.94 -40.81 -22.94
CA GLY A 514 -18.71 -42.17 -23.42
C GLY A 514 -19.43 -42.53 -24.70
N PHE A 515 -19.50 -43.85 -24.95
CA PHE A 515 -20.13 -44.36 -26.18
C PHE A 515 -21.61 -43.97 -26.32
N ILE A 516 -22.28 -43.68 -25.20
CA ILE A 516 -23.68 -43.28 -25.19
C ILE A 516 -23.87 -41.91 -25.85
N ASP A 517 -22.99 -40.96 -25.58
CA ASP A 517 -23.04 -39.60 -26.14
C ASP A 517 -22.77 -39.63 -27.65
N ILE A 518 -21.76 -40.39 -28.08
CA ILE A 518 -21.47 -40.61 -29.51
C ILE A 518 -22.70 -41.18 -30.22
N TYR A 519 -23.36 -42.17 -29.62
CA TYR A 519 -24.55 -42.78 -30.19
C TYR A 519 -25.72 -41.78 -30.26
N MET A 520 -25.93 -40.98 -29.22
CA MET A 520 -27.01 -40.00 -29.16
C MET A 520 -26.79 -38.86 -30.16
N LEU A 521 -25.56 -38.35 -30.27
CA LEU A 521 -25.20 -37.33 -31.25
C LEU A 521 -25.41 -37.81 -32.69
N ILE A 522 -24.90 -39.00 -33.03
CA ILE A 522 -25.14 -39.62 -34.34
C ILE A 522 -26.64 -39.77 -34.62
N ASN A 523 -27.43 -40.15 -33.60
CA ASN A 523 -28.86 -40.32 -33.76
C ASN A 523 -29.57 -38.97 -34.00
N GLU A 524 -29.17 -37.89 -33.33
CA GLU A 524 -29.73 -36.55 -33.52
C GLU A 524 -29.41 -36.02 -34.93
N ILE A 525 -28.17 -36.17 -35.39
CA ILE A 525 -27.73 -35.79 -36.75
C ILE A 525 -28.51 -36.57 -37.82
N MET A 526 -28.71 -37.87 -37.61
CA MET A 526 -29.37 -38.75 -38.58
C MET A 526 -30.90 -38.62 -38.57
N ASN A 527 -31.49 -38.19 -37.45
CA ASN A 527 -32.93 -38.05 -37.26
C ASN A 527 -33.28 -36.71 -36.59
N PRO A 528 -32.97 -35.55 -37.21
CA PRO A 528 -33.16 -34.25 -36.60
C PRO A 528 -34.62 -34.07 -36.22
N SER A 529 -34.87 -33.79 -34.95
CA SER A 529 -36.21 -33.62 -34.41
C SER A 529 -36.88 -32.37 -35.05
N THR A 530 -38.01 -32.56 -35.76
CA THR A 530 -38.73 -31.48 -36.44
C THR A 530 -39.53 -30.60 -35.47
N ASN A 531 -38.87 -29.83 -34.61
CA ASN A 531 -39.48 -28.74 -33.85
C ASN A 531 -38.47 -27.57 -33.74
N GLN A 532 -38.55 -26.65 -34.71
CA GLN A 532 -38.09 -25.27 -34.54
C GLN A 532 -39.12 -24.47 -33.73
#